data_AF-K9WHW6-F1
#
_entry.id   AF-K9WHW6-F1
#
_cell.length_a   1.000
_cell.length_b   1.000
_cell.length_c   1.000
_cell.angle_alpha   90.00
_cell.angle_beta   90.00
_cell.angle_gamma   90.00
#
_symmetry.space_group_name_H-M   'P 1'
#
loop_
_entity.id
_entity.type
_entity.pdbx_description
1 polymer ?
#
loop_
_entity_poly.entity_id
_entity_poly.type
_entity_poly.pdbx_seq_one_letter_code
_entity_poly.pdbx_strand_id
1 'polypeptide(L)'
;MSEAQKPLTVPKEFLGPPGEFNPTLIMFFTAIALVAFSTCGYWLWNWPDPCCFALNVLALHMVGTVIHDASHNAAHRNRVMNAIMGHGSALMLGFAFPVFTRVHIQHHGNVNDPQNDPDHFVSTGGPLWLIAARFFYHEIFFFKRRLWRKYELLEWFLSRLFVATIIYIACQYGFLGYILNFWFSPALVVGLALGLFFDYLPHRPFQERDRWKNARVYPSPILNLLIGGQNYHLIHHLWPSIPWYKYQGAYYAVKPLLDQKGCYQSLGLLEGKKSFWNFVYDIFLGIRVHKKYPEKKLEEVKS
;
A
#
# COMPACT_ATOMS: atom_id res chain seq x y z
N MET A 1 39.30 22.65 -7.36
CA MET A 1 38.61 21.67 -6.49
C MET A 1 37.54 21.01 -7.33
N SER A 2 37.64 19.70 -7.57
CA SER A 2 36.61 18.95 -8.29
C SER A 2 35.30 19.10 -7.51
N GLU A 3 34.28 19.68 -8.15
CA GLU A 3 32.91 19.62 -7.61
C GLU A 3 32.59 18.14 -7.44
N ALA A 4 32.58 17.67 -6.20
CA ALA A 4 32.10 16.33 -5.88
C ALA A 4 30.69 16.22 -6.47
N GLN A 5 30.51 15.33 -7.45
CA GLN A 5 29.21 15.08 -8.08
C GLN A 5 28.18 14.88 -6.97
N LYS A 6 27.19 15.78 -6.90
CA LYS A 6 26.08 15.63 -5.95
C LYS A 6 25.46 14.24 -6.18
N PRO A 7 25.34 13.41 -5.14
CA PRO A 7 24.84 12.06 -5.32
C PRO A 7 23.42 12.12 -5.88
N LEU A 8 23.19 11.43 -7.00
CA LEU A 8 21.88 11.28 -7.64
C LEU A 8 20.97 10.28 -6.91
N THR A 9 21.43 9.79 -5.76
CA THR A 9 20.80 8.72 -4.98
C THR A 9 20.86 9.03 -3.50
N VAL A 10 19.93 8.44 -2.74
CA VAL A 10 19.92 8.44 -1.28
C VAL A 10 21.19 7.80 -0.70
N PRO A 11 21.66 8.23 0.49
CA PRO A 11 22.76 7.57 1.19
C PRO A 11 22.47 6.08 1.48
N LYS A 12 23.52 5.25 1.45
CA LYS A 12 23.37 3.78 1.52
C LYS A 12 22.82 3.31 2.86
N GLU A 13 23.02 4.05 3.96
CA GLU A 13 22.50 3.70 5.28
C GLU A 13 20.96 3.64 5.36
N PHE A 14 20.27 4.27 4.41
CA PHE A 14 18.82 4.22 4.33
C PHE A 14 18.29 2.97 3.63
N LEU A 15 19.11 2.31 2.82
CA LEU A 15 18.69 1.20 1.97
C LEU A 15 18.73 -0.13 2.69
N GLY A 16 17.77 -0.99 2.35
CA GLY A 16 17.76 -2.39 2.75
C GLY A 16 17.16 -2.64 4.13
N PRO A 17 17.04 -3.93 4.49
CA PRO A 17 16.38 -4.35 5.72
C PRO A 17 17.16 -3.87 6.97
N PRO A 18 16.49 -3.83 8.14
CA PRO A 18 17.11 -3.43 9.40
C PRO A 18 18.35 -4.27 9.77
N GLY A 19 19.21 -3.66 10.60
CA GLY A 19 20.33 -4.33 11.27
C GLY A 19 19.83 -5.24 12.41
N GLU A 20 20.34 -5.04 13.63
CA GLU A 20 19.94 -5.86 14.78
C GLU A 20 18.54 -5.51 15.30
N PHE A 21 18.22 -4.21 15.37
CA PHE A 21 16.90 -3.73 15.78
C PHE A 21 15.96 -3.66 14.57
N ASN A 22 14.80 -4.33 14.65
CA ASN A 22 13.82 -4.41 13.57
C ASN A 22 12.44 -3.87 14.00
N PRO A 23 12.14 -2.58 13.74
CA PRO A 23 10.83 -1.98 14.01
C PRO A 23 9.67 -2.68 13.31
N THR A 24 9.87 -3.16 12.08
CA THR A 24 8.82 -3.82 11.29
C THR A 24 8.44 -5.18 11.88
N LEU A 25 9.41 -5.92 12.43
CA LEU A 25 9.15 -7.18 13.13
C LEU A 25 8.39 -6.95 14.44
N ILE A 26 8.75 -5.92 15.21
CA ILE A 26 8.04 -5.53 16.43
C ILE A 26 6.61 -5.11 16.10
N MET A 27 6.41 -4.33 15.04
CA MET A 27 5.08 -3.93 14.55
C MET A 27 4.24 -5.15 14.17
N PHE A 28 4.82 -6.13 13.49
CA PHE A 28 4.13 -7.36 13.11
C PHE A 28 3.63 -8.17 14.32
N PHE A 29 4.50 -8.45 15.29
CA PHE A 29 4.10 -9.19 16.49
C PHE A 29 3.16 -8.40 17.38
N THR A 30 3.32 -7.07 17.47
CA THR A 30 2.37 -6.19 18.16
C THR A 30 0.99 -6.32 17.53
N ALA A 31 0.87 -6.27 16.20
CA ALA A 31 -0.41 -6.42 15.53
C ALA A 31 -1.07 -7.78 15.79
N ILE A 32 -0.30 -8.88 15.77
CA ILE A 32 -0.80 -10.22 16.13
C ILE A 32 -1.30 -10.23 17.57
N ALA A 33 -0.53 -9.68 18.50
CA ALA A 33 -0.90 -9.59 19.91
C ALA A 33 -2.18 -8.76 20.11
N LEU A 34 -2.33 -7.64 19.39
CA LEU A 34 -3.53 -6.80 19.44
C LEU A 34 -4.77 -7.55 18.96
N VAL A 35 -4.70 -8.32 17.85
CA VAL A 35 -5.83 -9.12 17.38
C VAL A 35 -6.15 -10.24 18.37
N ALA A 36 -5.15 -10.96 18.88
CA ALA A 36 -5.35 -12.00 19.89
C ALA A 36 -6.00 -11.43 21.16
N PHE A 37 -5.50 -10.28 21.63
CA PHE A 37 -6.00 -9.62 22.83
C PHE A 37 -7.41 -9.04 22.63
N SER A 38 -7.71 -8.49 21.44
CA SER A 38 -9.08 -8.10 21.09
C SER A 38 -10.02 -9.30 21.03
N THR A 39 -9.56 -10.45 20.53
CA THR A 39 -10.35 -11.68 20.45
C THR A 39 -10.64 -12.23 21.84
N CYS A 40 -9.63 -12.32 22.71
CA CYS A 40 -9.82 -12.68 24.11
C CYS A 40 -10.68 -11.66 24.86
N GLY A 41 -10.50 -10.37 24.60
CA GLY A 41 -11.32 -9.30 25.16
C GLY A 41 -12.79 -9.49 24.86
N TYR A 42 -13.12 -9.78 23.61
CA TYR A 42 -14.50 -10.03 23.21
C TYR A 42 -15.05 -11.31 23.86
N TRP A 43 -14.37 -12.45 23.72
CA TRP A 43 -14.93 -13.76 24.08
C TRP A 43 -14.78 -14.15 25.55
N LEU A 44 -13.71 -13.71 26.22
CA LEU A 44 -13.38 -14.12 27.59
C LEU A 44 -13.67 -13.04 28.63
N TRP A 45 -13.55 -11.77 28.25
CA TRP A 45 -13.61 -10.64 29.20
C TRP A 45 -14.77 -9.67 28.95
N ASN A 46 -15.64 -9.96 27.98
CA ASN A 46 -16.82 -9.15 27.64
C ASN A 46 -16.48 -7.67 27.42
N TRP A 47 -15.38 -7.39 26.72
CA TRP A 47 -14.98 -6.03 26.40
C TRP A 47 -15.99 -5.35 25.48
N PRO A 48 -16.16 -4.02 25.59
CA PRO A 48 -17.04 -3.28 24.70
C PRO A 48 -16.62 -3.41 23.23
N ASP A 49 -17.60 -3.64 22.35
CA ASP A 49 -17.41 -3.75 20.90
C ASP A 49 -16.55 -2.63 20.30
N PRO A 50 -16.74 -1.33 20.63
CA PRO A 50 -15.90 -0.26 20.08
C PRO A 50 -14.41 -0.41 20.41
N CYS A 51 -14.08 -0.95 21.59
CA CYS A 51 -12.69 -1.20 21.98
C CYS A 51 -12.07 -2.31 21.12
N CYS A 52 -12.77 -3.44 20.96
CA CYS A 52 -12.32 -4.54 20.10
C CYS A 52 -12.17 -4.09 18.64
N PHE A 53 -13.15 -3.35 18.14
CA PHE A 53 -13.12 -2.79 16.79
C PHE A 53 -11.89 -1.89 16.58
N ALA A 54 -11.64 -0.94 17.50
CA ALA A 54 -10.52 -0.02 17.40
C ALA A 54 -9.16 -0.73 17.44
N LEU A 55 -9.00 -1.75 18.29
CA LEU A 55 -7.79 -2.55 18.35
C LEU A 55 -7.55 -3.32 17.05
N ASN A 56 -8.59 -3.89 16.46
CA ASN A 56 -8.48 -4.58 15.16
C ASN A 56 -8.16 -3.61 14.02
N VAL A 57 -8.78 -2.41 13.99
CA VAL A 57 -8.41 -1.37 13.01
C VAL A 57 -6.93 -0.99 13.14
N LEU A 58 -6.44 -0.77 14.37
CA LEU A 58 -5.05 -0.44 14.63
C LEU A 58 -4.10 -1.57 14.19
N ALA A 59 -4.41 -2.82 14.56
CA ALA A 59 -3.61 -3.98 14.20
C ALA A 59 -3.54 -4.16 12.67
N LEU A 60 -4.68 -4.05 11.99
CA LEU A 60 -4.75 -4.13 10.53
C LEU A 60 -4.01 -2.99 9.84
N HIS A 61 -4.09 -1.77 10.38
CA HIS A 61 -3.31 -0.64 9.88
C HIS A 61 -1.80 -0.89 9.99
N MET A 62 -1.32 -1.41 11.12
CA MET A 62 0.08 -1.79 11.32
C MET A 62 0.54 -2.82 10.28
N VAL A 63 -0.21 -3.90 10.08
CA VAL A 63 0.19 -4.93 9.10
C VAL A 63 0.11 -4.46 7.65
N GLY A 64 -0.65 -3.41 7.35
CA GLY A 64 -0.61 -2.71 6.06
C GLY A 64 0.78 -2.15 5.74
N THR A 65 1.50 -1.64 6.73
CA THR A 65 2.90 -1.21 6.56
C THR A 65 3.85 -2.41 6.46
N VAL A 66 3.60 -3.46 7.23
CA VAL A 66 4.44 -4.67 7.22
C VAL A 66 4.37 -5.40 5.86
N ILE A 67 3.18 -5.64 5.31
CA ILE A 67 3.01 -6.30 4.00
C ILE A 67 3.67 -5.48 2.88
N HIS A 68 3.59 -4.16 2.98
CA HIS A 68 4.18 -3.23 2.04
C HIS A 68 5.71 -3.38 1.98
N ASP A 69 6.39 -3.27 3.13
CA ASP A 69 7.85 -3.44 3.20
C ASP A 69 8.27 -4.88 2.88
N ALA A 70 7.47 -5.87 3.26
CA ALA A 70 7.75 -7.28 2.94
C ALA A 70 7.74 -7.53 1.43
N SER A 71 6.86 -6.85 0.68
CA SER A 71 6.79 -6.95 -0.78
C SER A 71 8.06 -6.47 -1.49
N HIS A 72 8.83 -5.59 -0.85
CA HIS A 72 10.13 -5.09 -1.32
C HIS A 72 11.33 -5.81 -0.69
N ASN A 73 11.10 -6.87 0.09
CA ASN A 73 12.13 -7.56 0.89
C ASN A 73 12.84 -6.64 1.91
N ALA A 74 12.16 -5.57 2.35
CA ALA A 74 12.69 -4.60 3.31
C ALA A 74 12.24 -4.88 4.75
N ALA A 75 11.23 -5.73 4.96
CA ALA A 75 10.69 -6.00 6.30
C ALA A 75 11.64 -6.80 7.19
N HIS A 76 12.45 -7.71 6.62
CA HIS A 76 13.41 -8.51 7.38
C HIS A 76 14.59 -9.01 6.52
N ARG A 77 15.79 -9.06 7.11
CA ARG A 77 17.04 -9.53 6.45
C ARG A 77 16.99 -11.01 6.02
N ASN A 78 16.45 -11.86 6.89
CA ASN A 78 16.15 -13.26 6.57
C ASN A 78 14.91 -13.33 5.68
N ARG A 79 15.07 -13.88 4.46
CA ARG A 79 14.02 -13.98 3.45
C ARG A 79 12.82 -14.83 3.87
N VAL A 80 13.05 -15.88 4.67
CA VAL A 80 11.97 -16.72 5.20
C VAL A 80 11.12 -15.92 6.17
N MET A 81 11.75 -15.19 7.11
CA MET A 81 11.02 -14.33 8.04
C MET A 81 10.29 -13.19 7.32
N ASN A 82 10.91 -12.59 6.30
CA ASN A 82 10.24 -11.58 5.46
C ASN A 82 8.99 -12.15 4.78
N ALA A 83 9.07 -13.38 4.26
CA ALA A 83 7.92 -14.07 3.69
C ALA A 83 6.84 -14.38 4.73
N ILE A 84 7.20 -14.86 5.93
CA ILE A 84 6.25 -15.09 7.04
C ILE A 84 5.51 -13.80 7.38
N MET A 85 6.23 -12.69 7.53
CA MET A 85 5.63 -11.38 7.80
C MET A 85 4.69 -10.96 6.67
N GLY A 86 5.13 -11.08 5.42
CA GLY A 86 4.30 -10.77 4.24
C GLY A 86 3.02 -11.59 4.16
N HIS A 87 3.12 -12.92 4.29
CA HIS A 87 1.98 -13.83 4.26
C HIS A 87 1.03 -13.64 5.44
N GLY A 88 1.57 -13.49 6.66
CA GLY A 88 0.77 -13.25 7.86
C GLY A 88 0.01 -11.92 7.77
N SER A 89 0.68 -10.84 7.37
CA SER A 89 0.07 -9.53 7.19
C SER A 89 -0.99 -9.54 6.08
N ALA A 90 -0.71 -10.18 4.95
CA ALA A 90 -1.70 -10.32 3.88
C ALA A 90 -2.94 -11.07 4.34
N LEU A 91 -2.76 -12.19 5.05
CA LEU A 91 -3.87 -12.99 5.55
C LEU A 91 -4.74 -12.19 6.53
N MET A 92 -4.12 -11.46 7.47
CA MET A 92 -4.84 -10.59 8.40
C MET A 92 -5.65 -9.51 7.65
N LEU A 93 -5.13 -8.96 6.56
CA LEU A 93 -5.84 -7.99 5.72
C LEU A 93 -6.88 -8.62 4.77
N GLY A 94 -6.98 -9.95 4.72
CA GLY A 94 -7.86 -10.65 3.77
C GLY A 94 -7.32 -10.72 2.34
N PHE A 95 -6.03 -10.39 2.13
CA PHE A 95 -5.34 -10.48 0.84
C PHE A 95 -4.47 -11.74 0.72
N ALA A 96 -4.01 -12.04 -0.49
CA ALA A 96 -2.95 -13.02 -0.74
C ALA A 96 -1.65 -12.28 -1.01
N PHE A 97 -0.59 -12.61 -0.25
CA PHE A 97 0.69 -11.92 -0.35
C PHE A 97 1.28 -11.91 -1.78
N PRO A 98 1.28 -13.01 -2.55
CA PRO A 98 1.75 -12.98 -3.92
C PRO A 98 0.98 -12.03 -4.82
N VAL A 99 -0.35 -11.98 -4.68
CA VAL A 99 -1.18 -11.05 -5.47
C VAL A 99 -0.74 -9.63 -5.15
N PHE A 100 -0.72 -9.26 -3.87
CA PHE A 100 -0.35 -7.92 -3.43
C PHE A 100 1.06 -7.53 -3.89
N THR A 101 2.07 -8.40 -3.71
CA THR A 101 3.43 -8.11 -4.17
C THR A 101 3.50 -7.95 -5.69
N ARG A 102 2.84 -8.81 -6.47
CA ARG A 102 2.91 -8.73 -7.94
C ARG A 102 2.24 -7.49 -8.49
N VAL A 103 1.07 -7.10 -7.97
CA VAL A 103 0.39 -5.88 -8.40
C VAL A 103 1.14 -4.63 -7.96
N HIS A 104 1.68 -4.60 -6.74
CA HIS A 104 2.48 -3.48 -6.25
C HIS A 104 3.72 -3.25 -7.11
N ILE A 105 4.43 -4.31 -7.50
CA ILE A 105 5.58 -4.17 -8.41
C ILE A 105 5.16 -3.70 -9.81
N GLN A 106 3.96 -4.06 -10.29
CA GLN A 106 3.42 -3.51 -11.54
C GLN A 106 3.09 -2.03 -11.42
N HIS A 107 2.54 -1.59 -10.29
CA HIS A 107 2.33 -0.18 -9.99
C HIS A 107 3.64 0.60 -10.04
N HIS A 108 4.68 0.17 -9.30
CA HIS A 108 6.02 0.80 -9.34
C HIS A 108 6.60 0.93 -10.76
N GLY A 109 6.41 -0.10 -11.59
CA GLY A 109 6.91 -0.11 -12.97
C GLY A 109 6.09 0.75 -13.94
N ASN A 110 4.82 1.04 -13.62
CA ASN A 110 3.87 1.65 -14.55
C ASN A 110 3.10 2.84 -13.96
N VAL A 111 3.57 3.47 -12.87
CA VAL A 111 2.85 4.52 -12.14
C VAL A 111 2.11 5.49 -13.06
N ASN A 112 0.81 5.68 -12.80
CA ASN A 112 -0.12 6.52 -13.54
C ASN A 112 -0.42 6.08 -14.99
N ASP A 113 0.00 4.88 -15.42
CA ASP A 113 -0.40 4.31 -16.72
C ASP A 113 -1.84 3.77 -16.66
N PRO A 114 -2.78 4.28 -17.48
CA PRO A 114 -4.19 3.91 -17.37
C PRO A 114 -4.52 2.44 -17.59
N GLN A 115 -3.63 1.66 -18.20
CA GLN A 115 -3.86 0.26 -18.54
C GLN A 115 -2.97 -0.70 -17.77
N ASN A 116 -1.74 -0.28 -17.48
CA ASN A 116 -0.70 -1.14 -16.91
C ASN A 116 -0.44 -0.87 -15.42
N ASP A 117 -0.97 0.21 -14.86
CA ASP A 117 -0.99 0.47 -13.42
C ASP A 117 -2.29 -0.09 -12.80
N PRO A 118 -2.24 -1.10 -11.92
CA PRO A 118 -3.44 -1.61 -11.25
C PRO A 118 -4.09 -0.55 -10.35
N ASP A 119 -3.28 0.27 -9.67
CA ASP A 119 -3.72 1.24 -8.66
C ASP A 119 -4.42 2.44 -9.31
N HIS A 120 -4.10 2.68 -10.58
CA HIS A 120 -4.77 3.70 -11.37
C HIS A 120 -6.29 3.40 -11.49
N PHE A 121 -6.71 2.15 -11.76
CA PHE A 121 -8.14 1.82 -11.75
C PHE A 121 -8.74 1.91 -10.35
N VAL A 122 -8.02 1.45 -9.32
CA VAL A 122 -8.46 1.55 -7.92
C VAL A 122 -8.71 3.02 -7.53
N SER A 123 -7.87 3.92 -8.00
CA SER A 123 -7.94 5.36 -7.68
C SER A 123 -8.90 6.16 -8.55
N THR A 124 -9.13 5.77 -9.83
CA THR A 124 -9.92 6.58 -10.78
C THR A 124 -11.15 5.87 -11.37
N GLY A 125 -11.46 4.67 -10.90
CA GLY A 125 -12.54 3.82 -11.40
C GLY A 125 -13.92 4.12 -10.80
N GLY A 126 -14.08 5.24 -10.06
CA GLY A 126 -15.33 5.58 -9.38
C GLY A 126 -15.10 6.38 -8.10
N PRO A 127 -16.14 6.54 -7.26
CA PRO A 127 -16.09 7.45 -6.12
C PRO A 127 -15.15 6.94 -5.04
N LEU A 128 -14.47 7.84 -4.32
CA LEU A 128 -13.44 7.45 -3.34
C LEU A 128 -13.98 6.60 -2.17
N TRP A 129 -15.24 6.77 -1.77
CA TRP A 129 -15.81 5.95 -0.70
C TRP A 129 -15.98 4.46 -1.08
N LEU A 130 -15.86 4.12 -2.37
CA LEU A 130 -15.83 2.75 -2.88
C LEU A 130 -14.40 2.22 -3.14
N ILE A 131 -13.35 2.96 -2.80
CA ILE A 131 -11.97 2.57 -3.10
C ILE A 131 -11.59 1.24 -2.46
N ALA A 132 -12.06 0.99 -1.23
CA ALA A 132 -11.83 -0.25 -0.50
C ALA A 132 -12.35 -1.47 -1.28
N ALA A 133 -13.54 -1.37 -1.88
CA ALA A 133 -14.10 -2.42 -2.73
C ALA A 133 -13.34 -2.56 -4.06
N ARG A 134 -12.78 -1.46 -4.60
CA ARG A 134 -11.99 -1.55 -5.83
C ARG A 134 -10.67 -2.28 -5.66
N PHE A 135 -10.14 -2.47 -4.44
CA PHE A 135 -8.95 -3.32 -4.23
C PHE A 135 -9.13 -4.77 -4.73
N PHE A 136 -10.36 -5.28 -4.85
CA PHE A 136 -10.61 -6.60 -5.48
C PHE A 136 -10.18 -6.65 -6.95
N TYR A 137 -10.04 -5.49 -7.62
CA TYR A 137 -9.46 -5.41 -8.96
C TYR A 137 -8.02 -5.94 -9.02
N HIS A 138 -7.26 -5.88 -7.93
CA HIS A 138 -5.90 -6.42 -7.90
C HIS A 138 -5.85 -7.91 -8.22
N GLU A 139 -6.77 -8.72 -7.70
CA GLU A 139 -6.85 -10.13 -8.06
C GLU A 139 -7.21 -10.29 -9.54
N ILE A 140 -8.20 -9.54 -10.04
CA ILE A 140 -8.58 -9.54 -11.47
C ILE A 140 -7.36 -9.20 -12.34
N PHE A 141 -6.61 -8.14 -12.01
CA PHE A 141 -5.43 -7.70 -12.73
C PHE A 141 -4.33 -8.76 -12.70
N PHE A 142 -4.06 -9.35 -11.54
CA PHE A 142 -3.10 -10.43 -11.34
C PHE A 142 -3.37 -11.62 -12.26
N PHE A 143 -4.63 -12.07 -12.35
CA PHE A 143 -5.02 -13.16 -13.23
C PHE A 143 -5.03 -12.75 -14.70
N LYS A 144 -5.57 -11.58 -15.03
CA LYS A 144 -5.63 -11.05 -16.41
C LYS A 144 -4.24 -10.90 -17.02
N ARG A 145 -3.27 -10.44 -16.24
CA ARG A 145 -1.88 -10.21 -16.68
C ARG A 145 -0.96 -11.42 -16.47
N ARG A 146 -1.48 -12.51 -15.90
CA ARG A 146 -0.74 -13.74 -15.62
C ARG A 146 0.56 -13.50 -14.82
N LEU A 147 0.45 -12.75 -13.73
CA LEU A 147 1.62 -12.28 -12.98
C LEU A 147 2.26 -13.33 -12.05
N TRP A 148 1.60 -14.47 -11.83
CA TRP A 148 2.05 -15.50 -10.91
C TRP A 148 3.37 -16.14 -11.34
N ARG A 149 4.16 -16.56 -10.36
CA ARG A 149 5.39 -17.33 -10.56
C ARG A 149 5.41 -18.54 -9.64
N LYS A 150 6.04 -19.63 -10.08
CA LYS A 150 6.24 -20.84 -9.25
C LYS A 150 4.92 -21.30 -8.59
N TYR A 151 4.89 -21.38 -7.26
CA TYR A 151 3.75 -21.88 -6.48
C TYR A 151 2.78 -20.78 -6.02
N GLU A 152 2.88 -19.55 -6.54
CA GLU A 152 2.06 -18.43 -6.08
C GLU A 152 0.55 -18.64 -6.31
N LEU A 153 0.15 -19.43 -7.30
CA LEU A 153 -1.25 -19.84 -7.48
C LEU A 153 -1.73 -20.78 -6.37
N LEU A 154 -0.87 -21.70 -5.92
CA LEU A 154 -1.17 -22.58 -4.80
C LEU A 154 -1.25 -21.77 -3.50
N GLU A 155 -0.32 -20.84 -3.28
CA GLU A 155 -0.34 -19.93 -2.13
C GLU A 155 -1.60 -19.06 -2.10
N TRP A 156 -2.01 -18.52 -3.25
CA TRP A 156 -3.28 -17.82 -3.39
C TRP A 156 -4.47 -18.73 -3.05
N PHE A 157 -4.52 -19.93 -3.63
CA PHE A 157 -5.60 -20.89 -3.39
C PHE A 157 -5.70 -21.26 -1.91
N LEU A 158 -4.58 -21.57 -1.25
CA LEU A 158 -4.53 -21.89 0.17
C LEU A 158 -4.97 -20.70 1.04
N SER A 159 -4.57 -19.47 0.68
CA SER A 159 -5.03 -18.26 1.37
C SER A 159 -6.56 -18.09 1.25
N ARG A 160 -7.12 -18.25 0.06
CA ARG A 160 -8.58 -18.14 -0.15
C ARG A 160 -9.33 -19.27 0.55
N LEU A 161 -8.80 -20.50 0.49
CA LEU A 161 -9.37 -21.66 1.18
C LEU A 161 -9.40 -21.41 2.69
N PHE A 162 -8.32 -20.90 3.28
CA PHE A 162 -8.27 -20.59 4.71
C PHE A 162 -9.35 -19.57 5.12
N VAL A 163 -9.49 -18.46 4.38
CA VAL A 163 -10.53 -17.46 4.65
C VAL A 163 -11.93 -18.07 4.48
N ALA A 164 -12.16 -18.84 3.41
CA ALA A 164 -13.44 -19.51 3.17
C ALA A 164 -13.78 -20.52 4.27
N THR A 165 -12.78 -21.27 4.78
CA THR A 165 -12.95 -22.19 5.91
C THR A 165 -13.34 -21.45 7.18
N ILE A 166 -12.71 -20.31 7.49
CA ILE A 166 -13.11 -19.51 8.66
C ILE A 166 -14.56 -19.04 8.53
N ILE A 167 -14.95 -18.51 7.36
CA ILE A 167 -16.34 -18.06 7.12
C ILE A 167 -17.30 -19.24 7.27
N TYR A 168 -16.99 -20.38 6.65
CA TYR A 168 -17.81 -21.59 6.74
C TYR A 168 -18.01 -22.03 8.19
N ILE A 169 -16.94 -22.14 8.97
CA ILE A 169 -17.00 -22.48 10.40
C ILE A 169 -17.80 -21.43 11.16
N ALA A 170 -17.61 -20.13 10.88
CA ALA A 170 -18.34 -19.05 11.52
C ALA A 170 -19.85 -19.14 11.27
N CYS A 171 -20.27 -19.55 10.07
CA CYS A 171 -21.67 -19.83 9.76
C CYS A 171 -22.19 -21.05 10.55
N GLN A 172 -21.43 -22.15 10.60
CA GLN A 172 -21.87 -23.38 11.27
C GLN A 172 -22.03 -23.20 12.79
N TYR A 173 -21.16 -22.43 13.41
CA TYR A 173 -21.12 -22.22 14.87
C TYR A 173 -21.69 -20.88 15.33
N GLY A 174 -22.34 -20.12 14.43
CA GLY A 174 -23.09 -18.92 14.79
C GLY A 174 -22.25 -17.68 15.16
N PHE A 175 -20.95 -17.65 14.85
CA PHE A 175 -20.07 -16.50 15.13
C PHE A 175 -19.75 -15.65 13.88
N LEU A 176 -20.51 -15.80 12.80
CA LEU A 176 -20.34 -14.99 11.58
C LEU A 176 -20.38 -13.48 11.87
N GLY A 177 -21.28 -13.03 12.74
CA GLY A 177 -21.37 -11.62 13.14
C GLY A 177 -20.06 -11.08 13.71
N TYR A 178 -19.33 -11.89 14.48
CA TYR A 178 -18.01 -11.52 14.99
C TYR A 178 -17.01 -11.30 13.86
N ILE A 179 -16.93 -12.24 12.90
CA ILE A 179 -16.03 -12.13 11.74
C ILE A 179 -16.35 -10.89 10.91
N LEU A 180 -17.63 -10.63 10.63
CA LEU A 180 -18.04 -9.46 9.85
C LEU A 180 -17.67 -8.15 10.57
N ASN A 181 -17.94 -8.04 11.88
CA ASN A 181 -17.77 -6.81 12.64
C ASN A 181 -16.34 -6.55 13.12
N PHE A 182 -15.55 -7.58 13.38
CA PHE A 182 -14.22 -7.45 13.99
C PHE A 182 -13.07 -7.90 13.09
N TRP A 183 -13.36 -8.46 11.91
CA TRP A 183 -12.35 -8.70 10.88
C TRP A 183 -12.63 -7.92 9.59
N PHE A 184 -13.75 -8.20 8.89
CA PHE A 184 -13.99 -7.55 7.58
C PHE A 184 -14.31 -6.06 7.68
N SER A 185 -15.07 -5.63 8.69
CA SER A 185 -15.38 -4.20 8.85
C SER A 185 -14.14 -3.36 9.19
N PRO A 186 -13.26 -3.76 10.13
CA PRO A 186 -11.96 -3.13 10.32
C PRO A 186 -11.09 -3.14 9.05
N ALA A 187 -11.05 -4.27 8.34
CA ALA A 187 -10.30 -4.37 7.09
C ALA A 187 -10.83 -3.40 6.02
N LEU A 188 -12.14 -3.16 5.95
CA LEU A 188 -12.75 -2.18 5.05
C LEU A 188 -12.34 -0.74 5.42
N VAL A 189 -12.33 -0.39 6.71
CA VAL A 189 -11.87 0.93 7.19
C VAL A 189 -10.40 1.13 6.84
N VAL A 190 -9.56 0.12 7.08
CA VAL A 190 -8.14 0.18 6.72
C VAL A 190 -7.96 0.24 5.21
N GLY A 191 -8.72 -0.53 4.43
CA GLY A 191 -8.69 -0.48 2.96
C GLY A 191 -9.07 0.89 2.41
N LEU A 192 -10.06 1.56 3.01
CA LEU A 192 -10.40 2.95 2.68
C LEU A 192 -9.24 3.89 2.99
N ALA A 193 -8.64 3.78 4.17
CA ALA A 193 -7.51 4.62 4.57
C ALA A 193 -6.29 4.41 3.68
N LEU A 194 -5.90 3.15 3.40
CA LEU A 194 -4.79 2.81 2.52
C LEU A 194 -5.05 3.33 1.10
N GLY A 195 -6.21 3.04 0.52
CA GLY A 195 -6.56 3.54 -0.81
C GLY A 195 -6.53 5.07 -0.92
N LEU A 196 -6.97 5.78 0.12
CA LEU A 196 -6.91 7.24 0.13
C LEU A 196 -5.48 7.78 0.25
N PHE A 197 -4.71 7.30 1.22
CA PHE A 197 -3.42 7.88 1.57
C PHE A 197 -2.22 7.29 0.83
N PHE A 198 -2.38 6.17 0.13
CA PHE A 198 -1.28 5.46 -0.52
C PHE A 198 -1.50 5.46 -2.04
N ASP A 199 -2.69 5.07 -2.49
CA ASP A 199 -2.96 4.95 -3.92
C ASP A 199 -3.42 6.31 -4.49
N TYR A 200 -4.32 7.00 -3.78
CA TYR A 200 -5.00 8.15 -4.37
C TYR A 200 -4.28 9.49 -4.18
N LEU A 201 -4.07 9.92 -2.93
CA LEU A 201 -3.52 11.23 -2.61
C LEU A 201 -2.08 11.44 -3.13
N PRO A 202 -1.16 10.47 -3.04
CA PRO A 202 0.18 10.63 -3.55
C PRO A 202 0.26 10.80 -5.07
N HIS A 203 -0.68 10.20 -5.81
CA HIS A 203 -0.61 10.09 -7.27
C HIS A 203 -1.49 11.09 -8.01
N ARG A 204 -2.36 11.86 -7.32
CA ARG A 204 -3.14 12.94 -7.95
C ARG A 204 -2.22 13.88 -8.77
N PRO A 205 -2.55 14.21 -10.03
CA PRO A 205 -3.82 13.94 -10.72
C PRO A 205 -3.82 12.73 -11.66
N PHE A 206 -2.90 11.77 -11.48
CA PHE A 206 -2.73 10.56 -12.30
C PHE A 206 -2.37 10.87 -13.76
N GLN A 207 -1.41 11.77 -13.95
CA GLN A 207 -0.99 12.23 -15.29
C GLN A 207 0.52 12.12 -15.51
N GLU A 208 1.31 12.46 -14.50
CA GLU A 208 2.75 12.51 -14.59
C GLU A 208 3.35 11.10 -14.46
N ARG A 209 4.27 10.74 -15.35
CA ARG A 209 4.92 9.42 -15.38
C ARG A 209 6.41 9.50 -15.12
N ASP A 210 7.00 10.69 -15.10
CA ASP A 210 8.38 10.89 -14.69
C ASP A 210 8.57 10.38 -13.25
N ARG A 211 9.57 9.53 -13.03
CA ARG A 211 9.85 8.90 -11.72
C ARG A 211 10.01 9.92 -10.57
N TRP A 212 10.43 11.14 -10.85
CA TRP A 212 10.61 12.20 -9.85
C TRP A 212 9.32 12.96 -9.53
N LYS A 213 8.26 12.77 -10.31
CA LYS A 213 7.04 13.59 -10.24
C LYS A 213 5.74 12.78 -10.33
N ASN A 214 5.83 11.46 -10.53
CA ASN A 214 4.70 10.55 -10.63
C ASN A 214 3.98 10.30 -9.29
N ALA A 215 4.61 10.70 -8.18
CA ALA A 215 4.08 10.67 -6.83
C ALA A 215 4.45 11.95 -6.07
N ARG A 216 3.88 12.12 -4.88
CA ARG A 216 4.07 13.29 -4.00
C ARG A 216 4.76 12.92 -2.69
N VAL A 217 5.39 13.92 -2.09
CA VAL A 217 5.69 13.97 -0.65
C VAL A 217 4.79 15.02 -0.02
N TYR A 218 4.34 14.82 1.21
CA TYR A 218 3.60 15.83 1.98
C TYR A 218 4.07 15.75 3.45
N PRO A 219 5.20 16.39 3.78
CA PRO A 219 5.83 16.26 5.09
C PRO A 219 4.90 16.77 6.20
N SER A 220 4.62 15.92 7.18
CA SER A 220 3.86 16.29 8.38
C SER A 220 4.23 15.32 9.50
N PRO A 221 4.69 15.80 10.67
CA PRO A 221 5.01 14.93 11.80
C PRO A 221 3.80 14.11 12.26
N ILE A 222 2.62 14.71 12.22
CA ILE A 222 1.36 14.06 12.60
C ILE A 222 1.04 12.93 11.62
N LEU A 223 1.10 13.19 10.31
CA LEU A 223 0.85 12.15 9.31
C LEU A 223 1.94 11.07 9.36
N ASN A 224 3.21 11.45 9.56
CA ASN A 224 4.31 10.50 9.68
C ASN A 224 4.05 9.47 10.79
N LEU A 225 3.49 9.89 11.91
CA LEU A 225 3.04 8.99 12.97
C LEU A 225 1.79 8.18 12.57
N LEU A 226 0.75 8.85 12.07
CA LEU A 226 -0.56 8.23 11.82
C LEU A 226 -0.59 7.25 10.65
N ILE A 227 0.27 7.40 9.65
CA ILE A 227 0.32 6.54 8.46
C ILE A 227 1.68 5.89 8.26
N GLY A 228 2.51 5.80 9.30
CA GLY A 228 3.78 5.04 9.24
C GLY A 228 4.77 5.58 8.19
N GLY A 229 4.91 6.90 8.09
CA GLY A 229 5.84 7.55 7.15
C GLY A 229 5.40 7.57 5.69
N GLN A 230 4.19 7.10 5.39
CA GLN A 230 3.70 6.97 4.02
C GLN A 230 3.39 8.32 3.35
N ASN A 231 3.39 9.40 4.13
CA ASN A 231 3.40 10.76 3.62
C ASN A 231 4.68 11.13 2.82
N TYR A 232 5.67 10.25 2.79
CA TYR A 232 6.87 10.32 1.97
C TYR A 232 6.83 9.37 0.76
N HIS A 233 5.64 9.10 0.22
CA HIS A 233 5.40 8.09 -0.83
C HIS A 233 6.32 8.21 -2.07
N LEU A 234 6.65 9.42 -2.53
CA LEU A 234 7.62 9.58 -3.62
C LEU A 234 9.02 9.05 -3.28
N ILE A 235 9.48 9.17 -2.02
CA ILE A 235 10.75 8.58 -1.56
C ILE A 235 10.73 7.07 -1.74
N HIS A 236 9.60 6.45 -1.41
CA HIS A 236 9.39 5.04 -1.63
C HIS A 236 9.47 4.66 -3.11
N HIS A 237 8.79 5.38 -4.01
CA HIS A 237 8.90 5.17 -5.47
C HIS A 237 10.32 5.36 -6.01
N LEU A 238 11.05 6.33 -5.47
CA LEU A 238 12.44 6.57 -5.85
C LEU A 238 13.36 5.45 -5.33
N TRP A 239 13.13 4.96 -4.11
CA TRP A 239 13.98 3.93 -3.49
C TRP A 239 13.14 2.93 -2.68
N PRO A 240 12.52 1.93 -3.33
CA PRO A 240 11.54 1.04 -2.69
C PRO A 240 12.10 0.12 -1.60
N SER A 241 13.43 0.02 -1.51
CA SER A 241 14.12 -0.77 -0.48
C SER A 241 14.37 0.01 0.81
N ILE A 242 13.98 1.29 0.90
CA ILE A 242 14.00 2.03 2.16
C ILE A 242 12.83 1.52 3.02
N PRO A 243 13.07 1.06 4.25
CA PRO A 243 12.00 0.65 5.13
C PRO A 243 11.23 1.87 5.70
N TRP A 244 9.97 1.67 6.06
CA TRP A 244 9.03 2.74 6.37
C TRP A 244 9.51 3.78 7.40
N TYR A 245 10.17 3.32 8.45
CA TYR A 245 10.67 4.16 9.56
C TYR A 245 11.88 5.02 9.15
N LYS A 246 12.45 4.82 7.96
CA LYS A 246 13.57 5.59 7.42
C LYS A 246 13.17 6.64 6.38
N TYR A 247 11.92 6.63 5.90
CA TYR A 247 11.48 7.54 4.83
C TYR A 247 11.69 9.01 5.16
N GLN A 248 11.37 9.43 6.39
CA GLN A 248 11.53 10.82 6.80
C GLN A 248 12.99 11.28 6.78
N GLY A 249 13.90 10.46 7.31
CA GLY A 249 15.34 10.76 7.29
C GLY A 249 15.88 10.82 5.85
N ALA A 250 15.48 9.86 5.02
CA ALA A 250 15.84 9.81 3.61
C ALA A 250 15.34 11.05 2.85
N TYR A 251 14.10 11.48 3.10
CA TYR A 251 13.53 12.70 2.54
C TYR A 251 14.40 13.91 2.83
N TYR A 252 14.77 14.15 4.10
CA TYR A 252 15.59 15.30 4.45
C TYR A 252 17.00 15.21 3.86
N ALA A 253 17.59 14.01 3.77
CA ALA A 253 18.89 13.80 3.15
C ALA A 253 18.91 14.14 1.65
N VAL A 254 17.82 13.85 0.93
CA VAL A 254 17.71 14.08 -0.52
C VAL A 254 16.89 15.32 -0.89
N LYS A 255 16.40 16.09 0.08
CA LYS A 255 15.53 17.25 -0.19
C LYS A 255 16.12 18.23 -1.22
N PRO A 256 17.42 18.61 -1.17
CA PRO A 256 18.00 19.49 -2.19
C PRO A 256 17.91 18.92 -3.61
N LEU A 257 18.00 17.59 -3.77
CA LEU A 257 17.85 16.91 -5.05
C LEU A 257 16.38 16.92 -5.50
N LEU A 258 15.43 16.72 -4.57
CA LEU A 258 14.00 16.81 -4.88
C LEU A 258 13.61 18.22 -5.34
N ASP A 259 14.12 19.24 -4.66
CA ASP A 259 13.94 20.65 -5.03
C ASP A 259 14.50 20.94 -6.43
N GLN A 260 15.72 20.45 -6.72
CA GLN A 260 16.36 20.59 -8.04
C GLN A 260 15.55 19.90 -9.15
N LYS A 261 14.93 18.75 -8.86
CA LYS A 261 14.09 18.00 -9.80
C LYS A 261 12.67 18.55 -9.93
N GLY A 262 12.29 19.54 -9.10
CA GLY A 262 10.95 20.12 -9.08
C GLY A 262 9.89 19.09 -8.67
N CYS A 263 10.20 18.25 -7.68
CA CYS A 263 9.27 17.24 -7.18
C CYS A 263 8.11 17.88 -6.40
N TYR A 264 6.92 17.26 -6.47
CA TYR A 264 5.77 17.72 -5.70
C TYR A 264 5.92 17.37 -4.22
N GLN A 265 6.06 18.39 -3.37
CA GLN A 265 6.28 18.26 -1.91
C GLN A 265 5.09 18.77 -1.08
N SER A 266 3.88 18.72 -1.67
CA SER A 266 2.60 18.95 -1.01
C SER A 266 1.50 18.05 -1.63
N LEU A 267 0.36 17.93 -0.94
CA LEU A 267 -0.84 17.29 -1.48
C LEU A 267 -1.48 18.07 -2.65
N GLY A 268 -1.16 19.36 -2.79
CA GLY A 268 -1.70 20.23 -3.84
C GLY A 268 -3.22 20.45 -3.82
N LEU A 269 -3.93 20.05 -2.76
CA LEU A 269 -5.39 20.14 -2.68
C LEU A 269 -5.89 21.59 -2.69
N LEU A 270 -5.13 22.50 -2.07
CA LEU A 270 -5.48 23.91 -1.91
C LEU A 270 -4.70 24.85 -2.84
N GLU A 271 -3.83 24.32 -3.71
CA GLU A 271 -3.00 25.11 -4.64
C GLU A 271 -3.79 25.69 -5.83
N GLY A 272 -5.10 25.45 -5.89
CA GLY A 272 -5.99 26.09 -6.86
C GLY A 272 -7.42 25.54 -6.81
N LYS A 273 -8.40 26.38 -7.17
CA LYS A 273 -9.84 26.01 -7.17
C LYS A 273 -10.11 24.72 -7.93
N LYS A 274 -9.45 24.52 -9.08
CA LYS A 274 -9.60 23.31 -9.89
C LYS A 274 -9.13 22.04 -9.16
N SER A 275 -8.03 22.10 -8.41
CA SER A 275 -7.50 20.95 -7.66
C SER A 275 -8.48 20.51 -6.58
N PHE A 276 -8.99 21.48 -5.82
CA PHE A 276 -9.99 21.25 -4.78
C PHE A 276 -11.29 20.68 -5.36
N TRP A 277 -11.86 21.29 -6.40
CA TRP A 277 -13.10 20.79 -7.00
C TRP A 277 -12.95 19.43 -7.67
N ASN A 278 -11.78 19.13 -8.24
CA ASN A 278 -11.49 17.78 -8.73
C ASN A 278 -11.44 16.77 -7.58
N PHE A 279 -10.92 17.14 -6.41
CA PHE A 279 -11.00 16.26 -5.24
C PHE A 279 -12.43 16.00 -4.80
N VAL A 280 -13.24 17.04 -4.69
CA VAL A 280 -14.66 16.92 -4.36
C VAL A 280 -15.39 16.05 -5.39
N TYR A 281 -15.14 16.26 -6.69
CA TYR A 281 -15.66 15.40 -7.75
C TYR A 281 -15.25 13.93 -7.55
N ASP A 282 -13.98 13.68 -7.23
CA ASP A 282 -13.49 12.32 -7.06
C ASP A 282 -14.10 11.62 -5.83
N ILE A 283 -14.41 12.37 -4.75
CA ILE A 283 -15.13 11.82 -3.58
C ILE A 283 -16.48 11.23 -3.99
N PHE A 284 -17.27 11.95 -4.80
CA PHE A 284 -18.65 11.58 -5.08
C PHE A 284 -18.86 10.80 -6.38
N LEU A 285 -18.03 11.04 -7.41
CA LEU A 285 -18.15 10.41 -8.72
C LEU A 285 -16.84 9.72 -9.12
N GLY A 286 -15.74 10.46 -9.23
CA GLY A 286 -14.40 9.90 -9.45
C GLY A 286 -14.20 9.02 -10.68
N ILE A 287 -15.06 9.17 -11.71
CA ILE A 287 -14.95 8.42 -12.96
C ILE A 287 -14.08 9.20 -13.94
N ARG A 288 -12.97 8.61 -14.38
CA ARG A 288 -12.10 9.20 -15.41
C ARG A 288 -12.06 8.33 -16.66
N VAL A 289 -12.62 8.84 -17.76
CA VAL A 289 -12.58 8.17 -19.07
C VAL A 289 -11.28 8.56 -19.77
N HIS A 290 -10.36 7.60 -19.89
CA HIS A 290 -9.10 7.82 -20.61
C HIS A 290 -9.31 7.63 -22.11
N LYS A 291 -8.95 8.64 -22.90
CA LYS A 291 -8.89 8.48 -24.36
C LYS A 291 -7.83 7.43 -24.68
N LYS A 292 -8.19 6.37 -25.42
CA LYS A 292 -7.22 5.43 -25.98
C LYS A 292 -6.27 6.24 -26.87
N TYR A 293 -5.00 6.34 -26.47
CA TYR A 293 -3.97 6.80 -27.38
C TYR A 293 -3.77 5.71 -28.45
N PRO A 294 -3.69 6.05 -29.75
CA PRO A 294 -3.42 5.07 -30.78
C PRO A 294 -2.07 4.41 -30.49
N GLU A 295 -2.03 3.08 -30.53
CA GLU A 295 -0.79 2.31 -30.45
C GLU A 295 0.16 2.85 -31.52
N LYS A 296 1.30 3.41 -31.11
CA LYS A 296 2.41 3.63 -32.05
C LYS A 296 2.78 2.25 -32.58
N LYS A 297 2.48 1.99 -33.85
CA LYS A 297 3.06 0.88 -34.60
C LYS A 297 4.57 0.94 -34.36
N LEU A 298 5.10 -0.12 -33.75
CA LEU A 298 6.52 -0.41 -33.78
C LEU A 298 6.84 -0.71 -35.24
N GLU A 299 7.27 0.31 -35.98
CA GLU A 299 7.90 0.08 -37.28
C GLU A 299 9.28 -0.53 -37.03
N GLU A 300 9.51 -1.61 -37.76
CA GLU A 300 10.70 -2.45 -37.74
C GLU A 300 11.96 -1.61 -37.96
N VAL A 301 12.85 -1.55 -36.96
CA VAL A 301 14.27 -1.26 -37.23
C VAL A 301 14.92 -2.59 -37.57
N LYS A 302 14.80 -2.97 -38.85
CA LYS A 302 15.75 -3.84 -39.53
C LYS A 302 16.53 -2.97 -40.51
N SER A 303 17.74 -2.59 -40.12
CA SER A 303 18.85 -2.28 -41.02
C SER A 303 20.13 -2.78 -40.37
#